data_AF-S6ALQ3-F1
#
_entry.id   AF-S6ALQ3-F1
#
_cell.length_a   1.000
_cell.length_b   1.000
_cell.length_c   1.000
_cell.angle_alpha   90.00
_cell.angle_beta   90.00
_cell.angle_gamma   90.00
#
_symmetry.space_group_name_H-M   'P 1'
#
loop_
_entity.id
_entity.type
_entity.pdbx_description
1 polymer ?
#
loop_
_entity_poly.entity_id
_entity_poly.type
_entity_poly.pdbx_seq_one_letter_code
_entity_poly.pdbx_strand_id
1 'polypeptide(L)'
;MAIAPSPAPLPASVVSLPLAAAPSLPVEAPSALGDDLRRHEFQMIIDTLRSERGRRKEAAERLGISPRTLRYKLAQMRDAGMDVEAYLYAS
;
A
#
# COMPACT_ATOMS: atom_id res chain seq x y z
N MET A 1 5.13 73.23 19.97
CA MET A 1 6.03 72.08 19.67
C MET A 1 5.12 70.85 19.57
N ALA A 2 4.94 70.11 18.50
CA ALA A 2 5.43 70.08 17.13
C ALA A 2 4.34 69.33 16.31
N ILE A 3 3.93 69.84 15.14
CA ILE A 3 4.19 69.28 13.79
C ILE A 3 3.54 67.90 13.54
N ALA A 4 2.36 67.95 12.90
CA ALA A 4 1.91 67.23 11.68
C ALA A 4 1.99 65.68 11.56
N PRO A 5 1.11 65.09 10.72
CA PRO A 5 0.70 63.68 10.76
C PRO A 5 1.63 62.77 9.95
N SER A 6 1.69 61.49 10.31
CA SER A 6 2.32 60.46 9.47
C SER A 6 1.29 59.91 8.47
N PRO A 7 1.52 60.06 7.16
CA PRO A 7 0.70 59.47 6.14
C PRO A 7 1.27 58.13 5.63
N ALA A 8 0.31 57.35 5.17
CA ALA A 8 0.36 56.47 4.01
C ALA A 8 0.53 54.96 4.24
N PRO A 9 -0.30 54.18 3.51
CA PRO A 9 -0.44 52.74 3.61
C PRO A 9 0.65 52.06 2.78
N LEU A 10 1.07 50.88 3.22
CA LEU A 10 1.83 49.96 2.40
C LEU A 10 0.84 48.96 1.81
N PRO A 11 0.67 48.92 0.47
CA PRO A 11 -0.13 47.89 -0.16
C PRO A 11 0.58 46.55 0.03
N ALA A 12 -0.06 45.64 0.77
CA ALA A 12 0.34 44.24 0.81
C ALA A 12 0.31 43.71 -0.62
N SER A 13 1.49 43.43 -1.15
CA SER A 13 1.72 42.92 -2.49
C SER A 13 0.97 41.60 -2.65
N VAL A 14 0.02 41.59 -3.58
CA VAL A 14 -0.67 40.38 -4.02
C VAL A 14 0.33 39.53 -4.80
N VAL A 15 0.88 38.50 -4.15
CA VAL A 15 1.59 37.44 -4.87
C VAL A 15 0.53 36.60 -5.58
N SER A 16 0.28 36.93 -6.85
CA SER A 16 -0.36 36.02 -7.78
C SER A 16 0.59 34.85 -8.01
N LEU A 17 0.40 33.75 -7.29
CA LEU A 17 0.98 32.48 -7.71
C LEU A 17 0.30 32.07 -9.02
N PRO A 18 1.06 31.71 -10.07
CA PRO A 18 0.47 31.09 -11.23
C PRO A 18 -0.15 29.77 -10.78
N LEU A 19 -1.42 29.58 -11.15
CA LEU A 19 -2.13 28.30 -11.15
C LEU A 19 -1.38 27.37 -12.11
N ALA A 20 -0.26 26.81 -11.63
CA ALA A 20 0.43 25.72 -12.29
C ALA A 20 -0.53 24.55 -12.23
N ALA A 21 -1.13 24.26 -13.39
CA ALA A 21 -1.93 23.08 -13.65
C ALA A 21 -1.18 21.86 -13.10
N ALA A 22 -1.62 21.37 -11.95
CA ALA A 22 -1.25 20.04 -11.51
C ALA A 22 -1.79 19.08 -12.58
N PRO A 23 -0.95 18.18 -13.11
CA PRO A 23 -1.41 17.21 -14.10
C PRO A 23 -2.59 16.47 -13.50
N SER A 24 -3.69 16.37 -14.24
CA SER A 24 -4.75 15.43 -13.95
C SER A 24 -4.09 14.07 -13.79
N LEU A 25 -3.90 13.65 -12.54
CA LEU A 25 -3.43 12.32 -12.26
C LEU A 25 -4.42 11.39 -12.97
N PRO A 26 -3.96 10.48 -13.84
CA PRO A 26 -4.85 9.42 -14.25
C PRO A 26 -5.35 8.79 -12.94
N VAL A 27 -6.66 8.73 -12.79
CA VAL A 27 -7.32 7.79 -11.88
C VAL A 27 -6.98 6.41 -12.43
N GLU A 28 -5.71 6.03 -12.26
CA GLU A 28 -5.19 4.73 -12.56
C GLU A 28 -5.93 3.79 -11.62
N ALA A 29 -6.64 2.83 -12.21
CA ALA A 29 -7.51 1.93 -11.50
C ALA A 29 -6.75 1.35 -10.28
N PRO A 30 -7.14 1.67 -9.03
CA PRO A 30 -6.44 1.19 -7.84
C PRO A 30 -6.48 -0.34 -7.70
N SER A 31 -7.23 -1.02 -8.57
CA SER A 31 -7.35 -2.47 -8.63
C SER A 31 -6.08 -3.15 -9.15
N ALA A 32 -5.44 -2.64 -10.22
CA ALA A 32 -4.36 -3.39 -10.88
C ALA A 32 -3.10 -3.48 -10.00
N LEU A 33 -2.69 -2.37 -9.38
CA LEU A 33 -1.54 -2.35 -8.48
C LEU A 33 -1.81 -3.15 -7.20
N GLY A 34 -3.03 -3.04 -6.65
CA GLY A 34 -3.45 -3.79 -5.47
C GLY A 34 -3.50 -5.31 -5.70
N ASP A 35 -3.92 -5.73 -6.89
CA ASP A 35 -3.96 -7.14 -7.27
C ASP A 35 -2.56 -7.71 -7.46
N ASP A 36 -1.61 -6.95 -8.02
CA ASP A 36 -0.22 -7.39 -8.21
C ASP A 36 0.50 -7.58 -6.87
N LEU A 37 0.34 -6.62 -5.96
CA LEU A 37 0.82 -6.72 -4.57
C LEU A 37 0.24 -7.94 -3.85
N ARG A 38 -1.06 -8.20 -4.01
CA ARG A 38 -1.71 -9.36 -3.39
C ARG A 38 -1.18 -10.67 -3.96
N ARG A 39 -0.98 -10.77 -5.27
CA ARG A 39 -0.38 -11.95 -5.91
C ARG A 39 1.03 -12.21 -5.41
N HIS A 40 1.86 -11.16 -5.32
CA HIS A 40 3.22 -11.27 -4.79
C HIS A 40 3.22 -11.75 -3.33
N GLU A 41 2.33 -11.19 -2.50
CA GLU A 41 2.15 -11.63 -1.12
C GLU A 41 1.77 -13.12 -1.02
N PHE A 42 0.82 -13.57 -1.84
CA PHE A 42 0.41 -14.97 -1.90
C PHE A 42 1.56 -15.89 -2.32
N GLN A 43 2.38 -15.46 -3.28
CA GLN A 43 3.53 -16.21 -3.73
C GLN A 43 4.58 -16.40 -2.62
N MET A 44 4.89 -15.34 -1.87
CA MET A 44 5.81 -15.42 -0.72
C MET A 44 5.31 -16.38 0.37
N ILE A 45 4.00 -16.40 0.62
CA ILE A 45 3.40 -17.30 1.61
C ILE A 45 3.54 -18.76 1.18
N ILE A 46 3.28 -19.07 -0.08
CA ILE A 46 3.42 -20.42 -0.63
C ILE A 46 4.87 -20.87 -0.60
N ASP A 47 5.80 -20.02 -1.02
CA ASP A 47 7.23 -20.31 -1.01
C ASP A 47 7.73 -20.63 0.42
N THR A 48 7.31 -19.81 1.38
CA THR A 48 7.67 -20.03 2.79
C THR A 48 7.04 -21.31 3.34
N LEU A 49 5.77 -21.58 3.03
CA LEU A 49 5.12 -22.83 3.43
C LEU A 49 5.81 -24.05 2.82
N ARG A 50 6.24 -23.98 1.56
CA ARG A 50 6.97 -25.05 0.88
C ARG A 50 8.33 -25.30 1.55
N SER A 51 9.07 -24.23 1.84
CA SER A 51 10.35 -24.28 2.55
C SER A 51 10.21 -24.94 3.93
N GLU A 52 9.12 -24.65 4.63
CA GLU A 52 8.80 -25.23 5.94
C GLU A 52 8.06 -26.58 5.85
N ARG A 53 7.92 -27.18 4.66
CA ARG A 53 7.25 -28.47 4.42
C ARG A 53 5.78 -28.50 4.89
N GLY A 54 5.06 -27.41 4.67
CA GLY A 54 3.66 -27.24 5.06
C GLY A 54 3.45 -26.96 6.55
N ARG A 55 4.52 -26.79 7.35
CA ARG A 55 4.42 -26.46 8.78
C ARG A 55 3.95 -25.02 8.95
N ARG A 56 2.64 -24.84 9.01
CA ARG A 56 1.96 -23.54 9.08
C ARG A 56 2.44 -22.66 10.25
N LYS A 57 2.79 -23.25 11.40
CA LYS A 57 3.29 -22.48 12.55
C LYS A 57 4.66 -21.87 12.27
N GLU A 58 5.62 -22.69 11.80
CA GLU A 58 6.97 -22.23 11.48
C GLU A 58 6.96 -21.25 10.29
N ALA A 59 6.13 -21.51 9.28
CA ALA A 59 5.95 -20.58 8.17
C ALA A 59 5.43 -19.21 8.62
N ALA A 60 4.49 -19.17 9.57
CA ALA A 60 4.00 -17.91 10.12
C ALA A 60 5.10 -17.14 10.89
N GLU A 61 5.90 -17.86 11.68
CA GLU A 61 7.05 -17.28 12.41
C GLU A 61 8.11 -16.73 11.44
N ARG A 62 8.42 -17.45 10.36
CA ARG A 62 9.33 -17.00 9.28
C ARG A 62 8.83 -15.75 8.55
N LEU A 63 7.53 -15.69 8.27
CA LEU A 63 6.88 -14.54 7.65
C LEU A 63 6.72 -13.34 8.60
N GLY A 64 7.01 -13.50 9.89
CA GLY A 64 6.82 -12.44 10.88
C GLY A 64 5.35 -12.10 11.16
N ILE A 65 4.42 -13.03 10.92
CA ILE A 65 2.98 -12.85 11.13
C ILE A 65 2.42 -13.84 12.15
N SER A 66 1.27 -13.53 12.72
CA SER A 66 0.60 -14.49 13.61
C SER A 66 0.09 -15.71 12.81
N PRO A 67 0.05 -16.91 13.41
CA PRO A 67 -0.56 -18.10 12.78
C PRO A 67 -2.03 -17.87 12.38
N ARG A 68 -2.73 -16.98 13.10
CA ARG A 68 -4.09 -16.55 12.77
C ARG A 68 -4.11 -15.73 11.48
N THR A 69 -3.21 -14.76 11.34
CA THR A 69 -3.04 -13.97 10.11
C THR A 69 -2.72 -14.86 8.92
N LEU A 70 -1.82 -15.85 9.07
CA LEU A 70 -1.52 -16.80 8.01
C LEU A 70 -2.78 -17.54 7.56
N ARG A 71 -3.58 -18.07 8.49
CA ARG A 71 -4.86 -18.75 8.16
C ARG A 71 -5.80 -17.85 7.37
N TYR A 72 -5.91 -16.57 7.75
CA TYR A 72 -6.74 -15.61 7.01
C TYR A 72 -6.23 -15.34 5.60
N LYS A 73 -4.91 -15.26 5.39
CA LYS A 73 -4.35 -15.11 4.05
C LYS A 73 -4.60 -16.35 3.21
N LEU A 74 -4.45 -17.56 3.78
CA LEU A 74 -4.78 -18.81 3.08
C LEU A 74 -6.26 -18.92 2.70
N ALA A 75 -7.17 -18.42 3.55
CA ALA A 75 -8.58 -18.33 3.22
C ALA A 75 -8.82 -17.38 2.04
N GLN A 76 -8.24 -16.18 2.07
CA GLN A 76 -8.33 -15.22 0.96
C GLN A 76 -7.76 -15.77 -0.35
N MET A 77 -6.69 -16.58 -0.30
CA MET A 77 -6.16 -17.26 -1.47
C MET A 77 -7.17 -18.25 -2.06
N ARG A 78 -7.83 -19.05 -1.21
CA ARG A 78 -8.88 -19.98 -1.64
C ARG A 78 -10.09 -19.26 -2.20
N ASP A 79 -10.51 -18.16 -1.58
CA ASP A 79 -11.63 -17.33 -2.05
C ASP A 79 -11.30 -16.65 -3.39
N ALA A 80 -10.02 -16.34 -3.65
CA ALA A 80 -9.53 -15.86 -4.94
C ALA A 80 -9.39 -16.97 -6.00
N GLY A 81 -9.80 -18.21 -5.69
CA GLY A 81 -9.75 -19.36 -6.60
C GLY A 81 -8.39 -20.05 -6.68
N MET A 82 -7.46 -19.76 -5.76
CA MET A 82 -6.18 -20.48 -5.70
C MET A 82 -6.30 -21.78 -4.91
N ASP A 83 -5.85 -22.88 -5.50
CA ASP A 83 -5.72 -24.15 -4.80
C ASP A 83 -4.40 -24.21 -4.02
N VAL A 84 -4.42 -23.67 -2.81
CA VAL A 84 -3.26 -23.64 -1.90
C VAL A 84 -2.65 -25.02 -1.69
N GLU A 85 -3.46 -26.09 -1.59
CA GLU A 85 -2.92 -27.43 -1.38
C GLU A 85 -2.21 -27.94 -2.63
N ALA A 86 -2.79 -27.73 -3.82
CA ALA A 86 -2.13 -28.07 -5.07
C ALA A 86 -0.75 -27.36 -5.20
N TYR A 87 -0.65 -26.07 -4.83
CA TYR A 87 0.64 -25.36 -4.88
C TYR A 87 1.67 -25.85 -3.86
N LEU A 88 1.24 -26.41 -2.73
CA LEU A 88 2.13 -26.97 -1.71
C LEU A 88 2.70 -28.34 -2.11
N TYR A 89 1.93 -29.13 -2.86
CA TYR A 89 2.31 -30.48 -3.28
C TYR A 89 2.75 -30.57 -4.76
N ALA A 90 2.57 -29.50 -5.54
CA ALA A 90 3.12 -29.39 -6.88
C ALA A 90 4.66 -29.50 -6.80
N SER A 91 5.15 -30.67 -7.20
CA SER A 91 6.55 -31.09 -7.18
C SER A 91 7.40 -30.27 -8.13
#